data_AF-A0A098MEW5-F1
#
_entry.id   AF-A0A098MEW5-F1
#
_cell.length_a   1.000
_cell.length_b   1.000
_cell.length_c   1.000
_cell.angle_alpha   90.00
_cell.angle_beta   90.00
_cell.angle_gamma   90.00
#
_symmetry.space_group_name_H-M   'P 1'
#
loop_
_entity.id
_entity.type
_entity.pdbx_description
1 polymer ?
#
loop_
_entity_poly.entity_id
_entity_poly.type
_entity_poly.pdbx_seq_one_letter_code
_entity_poly.pdbx_strand_id
1 'polypeptide(L)' 'MPLIEFSDRDTLFIYGHFMKKLKTLEKIKSSPDNPIHPESVDQEIELYSSVISTIEKFKPEIKLLGNLM' A
#
# COMPACT_ATOMS: atom_id res chain seq x y z
N MET A 1 23.10 -12.89 -3.38
CA MET A 1 21.70 -13.06 -3.83
C MET A 1 21.58 -12.34 -5.16
N PRO A 2 20.95 -12.94 -6.19
CA PRO A 2 20.61 -12.16 -7.38
C PRO A 2 19.69 -11.02 -6.96
N LEU A 3 19.96 -9.80 -7.45
CA LEU A 3 19.03 -8.69 -7.29
C LEU A 3 17.77 -9.04 -8.09
N ILE A 4 16.61 -9.03 -7.45
CA ILE A 4 15.34 -9.07 -8.17
C ILE A 4 15.13 -7.65 -8.72
N GLU A 5 15.25 -7.50 -10.04
CA GLU A 5 14.96 -6.25 -10.72
C GLU A 5 13.50 -6.24 -11.16
N PHE A 6 12.74 -5.26 -10.68
CA PHE A 6 11.37 -5.01 -11.12
C PHE A 6 11.37 -3.97 -12.22
N SER A 7 10.61 -4.22 -13.30
CA SER A 7 10.38 -3.18 -14.31
C SER A 7 9.55 -2.03 -13.72
N ASP A 8 9.52 -0.89 -14.42
CA ASP A 8 8.65 0.23 -14.05
C ASP A 8 7.18 -0.18 -14.03
N ARG A 9 6.77 -1.02 -14.98
CA ARG A 9 5.42 -1.57 -15.05
C ARG A 9 5.11 -2.44 -13.83
N ASP A 10 6.03 -3.31 -13.44
CA ASP A 10 5.85 -4.17 -12.27
C ASP A 10 5.74 -3.32 -11.00
N THR A 11 6.64 -2.33 -10.86
CA THR A 11 6.63 -1.41 -9.72
C THR A 11 5.31 -0.65 -9.62
N LEU A 12 4.78 -0.22 -10.76
CA LEU A 12 3.49 0.48 -10.86
C LEU A 12 2.31 -0.41 -10.46
N PHE A 13 2.28 -1.64 -10.95
CA PHE A 13 1.24 -2.61 -10.55
C PHE A 13 1.30 -2.94 -9.06
N ILE A 14 2.50 -3.17 -8.53
CA ILE A 14 2.73 -3.42 -7.11
C ILE A 14 2.22 -2.22 -6.31
N TYR A 15 2.68 -1.00 -6.61
CA TYR A 15 2.26 0.20 -5.91
C TYR A 15 0.73 0.38 -5.91
N GLY A 16 0.09 0.29 -7.08
CA GLY A 16 -1.36 0.41 -7.20
C GLY A 16 -2.13 -0.65 -6.41
N HIS A 17 -1.61 -1.88 -6.34
CA HIS A 17 -2.20 -2.95 -5.53
C HIS A 17 -2.16 -2.59 -4.04
N PHE A 18 -0.99 -2.22 -3.52
CA PHE A 18 -0.81 -1.86 -2.11
C PHE A 18 -1.65 -0.63 -1.74
N MET A 19 -1.67 0.40 -2.59
CA MET A 19 -2.51 1.59 -2.38
C MET A 19 -4.00 1.24 -2.30
N LYS A 20 -4.51 0.42 -3.22
CA LYS A 20 -5.92 -0.01 -3.21
C LYS A 20 -6.26 -0.79 -1.94
N LYS A 21 -5.36 -1.65 -1.48
CA LYS A 21 -5.54 -2.43 -0.26
C LYS A 21 -5.51 -1.56 0.99
N LEU A 22 -4.56 -0.62 1.07
CA LEU A 22 -4.48 0.35 2.16
C LEU A 22 -5.79 1.13 2.31
N LYS A 23 -6.31 1.71 1.22
CA LYS A 23 -7.61 2.41 1.23
C LYS A 23 -8.78 1.52 1.65
N THR A 24 -8.72 0.23 1.34
CA THR A 24 -9.76 -0.72 1.75
C THR A 24 -9.70 -0.98 3.25
N LEU A 25 -8.50 -1.15 3.80
CA LEU A 25 -8.28 -1.34 5.24
C LEU A 25 -8.66 -0.10 6.04
N GLU A 26 -8.32 1.10 5.55
CA GLU A 26 -8.74 2.36 6.18
C GLU A 26 -10.27 2.50 6.23
N LYS A 27 -10.97 2.13 5.14
CA LYS A 27 -12.44 2.09 5.11
C LYS A 27 -13.00 1.10 6.12
N ILE A 28 -12.45 -0.11 6.17
CA ILE A 28 -12.86 -1.15 7.12
C ILE A 28 -12.64 -0.67 8.56
N LYS A 29 -11.48 -0.09 8.86
CA LYS A 29 -11.15 0.50 10.17
C LYS A 29 -12.13 1.61 10.57
N SER A 30 -12.56 2.44 9.61
CA SER A 30 -13.51 3.54 9.85
C SER A 30 -14.98 3.09 9.98
N SER A 31 -15.28 1.80 9.75
CA SER A 31 -16.66 1.29 9.81
C SER A 31 -17.08 1.06 11.28
N PRO A 32 -18.20 1.65 11.74
CA PRO A 32 -18.62 1.59 13.14
C PRO A 32 -18.94 0.19 13.66
N ASP A 33 -19.23 -0.77 12.77
CA ASP A 33 -19.58 -2.16 13.12
C ASP A 33 -18.56 -3.18 12.59
N ASN A 34 -17.27 -2.84 12.56
CA ASN A 34 -16.26 -3.75 12.04
C ASN A 34 -16.09 -5.00 12.96
N PRO A 35 -16.40 -6.22 12.50
CA PRO A 35 -16.24 -7.44 13.31
C PRO A 35 -14.78 -7.89 13.44
N ILE A 36 -13.85 -7.23 12.73
CA ILE A 36 -12.42 -7.53 12.75
C ILE A 36 -11.78 -6.78 13.92
N HIS A 37 -10.91 -7.47 14.67
CA HIS A 37 -10.18 -6.87 15.78
C HIS A 37 -9.35 -5.66 15.29
N PRO A 38 -9.47 -4.47 15.90
CA PRO A 38 -8.81 -3.25 15.44
C PRO A 38 -7.29 -3.41 15.27
N GLU A 39 -6.64 -4.13 16.18
CA GLU A 39 -5.20 -4.38 16.14
C GLU A 39 -4.75 -5.16 14.90
N SER A 40 -5.58 -6.08 14.39
CA SER A 40 -5.25 -6.83 13.18
C SER A 40 -5.31 -5.95 11.93
N VAL A 41 -6.27 -5.03 11.88
CA VAL A 41 -6.38 -4.05 10.78
C VAL A 41 -5.22 -3.05 10.83
N ASP A 42 -4.82 -2.62 12.03
CA ASP A 42 -3.72 -1.68 12.21
C ASP A 42 -2.36 -2.25 11.80
N GLN A 43 -2.10 -3.52 12.15
CA GLN A 43 -0.89 -4.21 11.70
C GLN A 43 -0.82 -4.33 10.17
N GLU A 44 -1.95 -4.62 9.51
CA GLU A 44 -1.97 -4.64 8.05
C GLU A 44 -1.79 -3.23 7.46
N ILE A 45 -2.42 -2.20 8.01
CA ILE A 45 -2.23 -0.82 7.57
C ILE A 45 -0.75 -0.42 7.65
N GLU A 46 -0.08 -0.75 8.76
CA GLU A 46 1.35 -0.47 8.95
C GLU A 46 2.21 -1.17 7.89
N LEU A 47 1.97 -2.47 7.68
CA LEU A 47 2.69 -3.25 6.68
C LEU A 47 2.54 -2.65 5.28
N TYR A 48 1.30 -2.39 4.83
CA TYR A 48 1.04 -1.89 3.49
C TYR A 48 1.62 -0.47 3.31
N SER A 49 1.50 0.37 4.34
CA SER A 49 2.10 1.72 4.35
C SER A 49 3.62 1.68 4.25
N SER A 50 4.28 0.70 4.88
CA SER A 50 5.73 0.53 4.81
C SER A 50 6.22 0.16 3.41
N VAL A 51 5.48 -0.68 2.69
CA VAL A 51 5.78 -1.06 1.31
C VAL A 51 5.61 0.13 0.38
N ILE A 52 4.49 0.86 0.50
CA ILE A 52 4.21 2.09 -0.26
C ILE A 52 5.33 3.11 -0.03
N SER A 53 5.69 3.37 1.23
CA SER A 53 6.75 4.32 1.60
C SER A 53 8.11 3.91 1.02
N THR A 54 8.39 2.62 0.98
CA THR A 54 9.63 2.08 0.38
C THR A 54 9.65 2.35 -1.12
N ILE A 55 8.56 2.04 -1.84
CA ILE A 55 8.47 2.28 -3.28
C ILE A 55 8.61 3.78 -3.58
N GLU A 56 7.92 4.64 -2.82
CA GLU A 56 7.99 6.10 -2.99
C GLU A 56 9.38 6.69 -2.70
N LYS A 57 10.16 6.07 -1.82
CA LYS A 57 11.54 6.47 -1.56
C LYS A 57 12.45 6.18 -2.75
N PHE A 58 12.22 5.06 -3.45
CA PHE A 58 13.05 4.63 -4.58
C PHE A 58 12.54 5.12 -5.95
N LYS A 59 11.24 5.42 -6.08
CA LYS A 59 10.60 5.99 -7.27
C LYS A 59 9.65 7.13 -6.89
N PRO A 60 10.17 8.32 -6.52
CA PRO A 60 9.35 9.43 -6.04
C PRO A 60 8.26 9.90 -7.03
N GLU A 61 8.50 9.75 -8.33
CA GLU A 61 7.57 10.06 -9.41
C GLU A 61 6.27 9.27 -9.33
N ILE A 62 6.26 8.10 -8.66
CA ILE A 62 5.08 7.26 -8.52
C ILE A 62 4.00 7.91 -7.63
N LYS A 63 4.37 8.86 -6.76
CA LYS A 63 3.41 9.59 -5.91
C LYS A 63 2.36 10.34 -6.72
N LEU A 64 2.69 10.71 -7.97
CA LEU A 64 1.74 11.35 -8.89
C LEU A 64 0.54 10.44 -9.19
N LEU A 65 0.74 9.11 -9.18
CA LEU A 65 -0.34 8.13 -9.34
C LEU A 65 -1.19 7.99 -8.08
N GLY A 66 -0.57 8.08 -6.90
CA GLY A 66 -1.29 8.05 -5.63
C GLY A 66 -2.36 9.15 -5.52
N ASN A 67 -2.11 10.30 -6.17
CA ASN A 67 -3.06 11.41 -6.24
C ASN A 67 -4.22 11.21 -7.23
N LEU A 68 -4.09 10.26 -8.16
CA LEU A 68 -5.11 9.96 -9.18
C LEU A 68 -6.05 8.82 -8.75
N MET A 69 -5.63 7.99 -7.80
CA MET A 69 -6.39 6.86 -7.25
C MET A 69 -7.14 7.27 -6.00
#